data_AF-A0A059GAV9-F1
#
_entry.id   AF-A0A059GAV9-F1
#
_cell.length_a   1.000
_cell.length_b   1.000
_cell.length_c   1.000
_cell.angle_alpha   90.00
_cell.angle_beta   90.00
_cell.angle_gamma   90.00
#
_symmetry.space_group_name_H-M   'P 1'
#
loop_
_entity.id
_entity.type
_entity.pdbx_description
1 polymer ?
#
loop_
_entity_poly.entity_id
_entity_poly.type
_entity_poly.pdbx_seq_one_letter_code
_entity_poly.pdbx_strand_id
1 'polypeptide(L)'
;MMPKPHSTKLYLNPIKDRASAGKTDFKKLGAMTDAEIRARRGDDPHFPEIDWAEADVQLVEPVVKKPVSIRLDSDVIDFFKDAGKGYQTRINQILRSYMEHQQKTG
;
A
#
# COMPACT_ATOMS: atom_id res chain seq x y z
N MET A 1 -24.58 22.86 -13.66
CA MET A 1 -24.64 22.08 -12.41
C MET A 1 -23.30 21.36 -12.25
N MET A 2 -22.34 21.96 -11.52
CA MET A 2 -20.98 21.42 -11.40
C MET A 2 -20.94 20.34 -10.31
N PRO A 3 -20.36 19.14 -10.55
CA PRO A 3 -20.19 18.15 -9.50
C PRO A 3 -19.17 18.65 -8.47
N LYS A 4 -19.56 18.67 -7.19
CA LYS A 4 -18.68 19.08 -6.08
C LYS A 4 -17.53 18.07 -5.94
N PRO A 5 -16.28 18.51 -5.74
CA PRO A 5 -15.18 17.60 -5.47
C PRO A 5 -15.37 16.99 -4.07
N HIS A 6 -15.50 15.67 -4.00
CA HIS A 6 -15.37 14.93 -2.75
C HIS A 6 -13.89 14.94 -2.34
N SER A 7 -13.51 15.96 -1.57
CA SER A 7 -12.23 16.01 -0.85
C SER A 7 -12.21 14.85 0.15
N THR A 8 -11.61 13.73 -0.25
CA THR A 8 -11.25 12.67 0.69
C THR A 8 -10.03 13.19 1.45
N LYS A 9 -10.26 13.77 2.63
CA LYS A 9 -9.19 14.05 3.57
C LYS A 9 -8.55 12.72 3.94
N LEU A 10 -7.39 12.43 3.34
CA LEU A 10 -6.46 11.43 3.84
C LEU A 10 -6.07 11.88 5.25
N TYR A 11 -6.69 11.27 6.26
CA TYR A 11 -6.17 11.34 7.62
C TYR A 11 -4.86 10.55 7.60
N LEU A 12 -3.76 11.25 7.37
CA LEU A 12 -2.45 10.78 7.81
C LEU A 12 -2.55 10.77 9.34
N ASN A 13 -3.00 9.65 9.91
CA ASN A 13 -2.83 9.42 11.33
C ASN A 13 -1.33 9.56 11.57
N PRO A 14 -0.87 10.55 12.35
CA PRO A 14 0.53 10.60 12.68
C PRO A 14 0.81 9.28 13.39
N ILE A 15 1.80 8.53 12.91
CA ILE A 15 2.29 7.31 13.55
C ILE A 15 2.99 7.76 14.85
N LYS A 16 2.23 8.31 15.78
CA LYS A 16 2.64 8.53 17.14
C LYS A 16 2.55 7.16 17.80
N ASP A 17 3.68 6.72 18.33
CA ASP A 17 3.75 5.64 19.32
C ASP A 17 3.78 4.19 18.81
N ARG A 18 4.55 3.90 17.76
CA ARG A 18 5.05 2.52 17.50
C ARG A 18 6.51 2.27 17.88
N ALA A 19 7.15 3.20 18.61
CA ALA A 19 8.52 3.01 19.10
C ALA A 19 8.62 2.01 20.29
N SER A 20 7.50 1.51 20.84
CA SER A 20 7.52 0.79 22.12
C SER A 20 7.48 -0.75 22.04
N ALA A 21 7.48 -1.36 20.84
CA ALA A 21 7.29 -2.81 20.70
C ALA A 21 8.48 -3.58 20.09
N GLY A 22 9.67 -2.97 20.00
CA GLY A 22 10.87 -3.59 19.41
C GLY A 22 12.05 -3.66 20.38
N LYS A 23 13.00 -4.58 20.16
CA LYS A 23 14.27 -4.69 20.92
C LYS A 23 15.28 -3.57 20.59
N THR A 24 14.82 -2.47 19.99
CA THR A 24 15.68 -1.44 19.42
C THR A 24 15.85 -0.29 20.40
N ASP A 25 17.10 0.09 20.67
CA ASP A 25 17.43 1.28 21.46
C ASP A 25 17.31 2.55 20.60
N PHE A 26 16.12 3.16 20.65
CA PHE A 26 15.83 4.39 19.90
C PHE A 26 16.59 5.62 20.41
N LYS A 27 16.98 5.64 21.69
CA LYS A 27 17.77 6.75 22.26
C LYS A 27 19.18 6.74 21.67
N LYS A 28 19.77 5.56 21.53
CA LYS A 28 21.07 5.38 20.86
C LYS A 28 20.99 5.72 19.37
N LEU A 29 19.95 5.26 18.66
CA LEU A 29 19.77 5.58 17.24
C LEU A 29 19.59 7.07 16.99
N GLY A 30 18.80 7.77 17.81
CA GLY A 30 18.58 9.21 17.66
C GLY A 30 19.80 10.07 17.96
N ALA A 31 20.80 9.54 18.66
CA ALA A 31 22.07 10.21 18.95
C ALA A 31 23.18 9.86 17.93
N MET A 32 22.94 8.91 17.03
CA MET A 32 23.92 8.46 16.06
C MET A 32 23.99 9.44 14.88
N THR A 33 25.20 9.74 14.43
CA THR A 33 25.39 10.63 13.27
C THR A 33 25.15 9.89 11.95
N ASP A 34 24.81 10.65 10.91
CA ASP A 34 24.64 10.12 9.55
C ASP A 34 25.90 9.43 9.01
N ALA A 35 27.08 9.94 9.38
CA ALA A 35 28.36 9.35 9.01
C ALA A 35 28.54 7.96 9.65
N GLU A 36 28.16 7.81 10.92
CA GLU A 36 28.18 6.52 11.62
C GLU A 36 27.13 5.55 11.07
N ILE A 37 25.95 6.03 10.67
CA ILE A 37 24.92 5.22 9.97
C ILE A 37 25.49 4.67 8.66
N ARG A 38 26.12 5.53 7.85
CA ARG A 38 26.70 5.15 6.55
C ARG A 38 27.87 4.20 6.72
N ALA A 39 28.78 4.48 7.66
CA ALA A 39 29.91 3.58 7.97
C ALA A 39 29.45 2.20 8.44
N ARG A 40 28.31 2.12 9.15
CA ARG A 40 27.74 0.86 9.64
C ARG A 40 27.03 0.04 8.55
N ARG A 41 26.49 0.70 7.51
CA ARG A 41 25.98 0.04 6.31
C ARG A 41 27.12 -0.62 5.53
N GLY A 42 28.22 0.11 5.33
CA GLY A 42 29.29 -0.32 4.43
C GLY A 42 28.80 -0.50 3.00
N ASP A 43 29.44 -1.40 2.25
CA ASP A 43 29.09 -1.73 0.86
C ASP A 43 28.10 -2.91 0.76
N ASP A 44 27.10 -2.95 1.64
CA ASP A 44 26.09 -4.02 1.65
C ASP A 44 25.31 -4.05 0.31
N PRO A 45 25.45 -5.10 -0.51
CA PRO A 45 24.75 -5.19 -1.80
C PRO A 45 23.23 -5.24 -1.67
N HIS A 46 22.69 -5.58 -0.50
CA HIS A 46 21.25 -5.64 -0.25
C HIS A 46 20.64 -4.27 0.10
N PHE A 47 21.46 -3.28 0.47
CA PHE A 47 21.03 -1.94 0.84
C PHE A 47 21.82 -0.87 0.09
N PRO A 48 21.66 -0.77 -1.24
CA PRO A 48 22.38 0.22 -2.03
C PRO A 48 22.04 1.66 -1.59
N GLU A 49 23.00 2.57 -1.74
CA GLU A 49 22.73 3.99 -1.61
C GLU A 49 21.93 4.46 -2.83
N ILE A 50 20.67 4.83 -2.60
CA ILE A 50 19.76 5.32 -3.64
C ILE A 50 19.79 6.84 -3.60
N ASP A 51 20.15 7.46 -4.72
CA ASP A 51 19.93 8.88 -4.92
C ASP A 51 18.48 9.12 -5.31
N TRP A 52 17.69 9.60 -4.36
CA TRP A 52 16.27 9.89 -4.56
C TRP A 52 16.03 11.05 -5.53
N ALA A 53 17.05 11.86 -5.85
CA ALA A 53 16.93 12.92 -6.85
C ALA A 53 16.95 12.37 -8.30
N GLU A 54 17.62 11.24 -8.52
CA GLU A 54 17.75 10.61 -9.84
C GLU A 54 16.96 9.30 -9.97
N ALA A 55 16.40 8.80 -8.88
CA ALA A 55 15.59 7.58 -8.89
C ALA A 55 14.37 7.75 -9.83
N ASP A 56 14.21 6.80 -10.75
CA ASP A 56 13.00 6.69 -11.57
C ASP A 56 11.83 6.24 -10.69
N VAL A 57 11.16 7.21 -10.08
CA VAL A 57 10.00 6.97 -9.22
C VAL A 57 8.77 6.91 -10.11
N GLN A 58 8.29 5.70 -10.38
CA GLN A 58 6.96 5.52 -10.94
C GLN A 58 5.91 5.93 -9.91
N LEU A 59 5.27 7.08 -10.14
CA LEU A 59 4.13 7.52 -9.34
C LEU A 59 2.97 6.56 -9.59
N VAL A 60 2.77 5.60 -8.68
CA VAL A 60 1.59 4.74 -8.70
C VAL A 60 0.43 5.54 -8.13
N GLU A 61 -0.42 6.08 -8.99
CA GLU A 61 -1.67 6.70 -8.54
C GLU A 61 -2.53 5.63 -7.84
N PRO A 62 -2.96 5.86 -6.58
CA PRO A 62 -3.80 4.91 -5.89
C PRO A 62 -5.15 4.82 -6.60
N VAL A 63 -5.49 3.63 -7.11
CA VAL A 63 -6.77 3.40 -7.78
C VAL A 63 -7.91 3.67 -6.79
N VAL A 64 -8.65 4.75 -7.02
CA VAL A 64 -9.81 5.12 -6.21
C VAL A 64 -10.94 4.13 -6.47
N LYS A 65 -11.26 3.31 -5.45
CA LYS A 65 -12.41 2.39 -5.49
C LYS A 65 -13.71 3.19 -5.40
N LYS A 66 -14.65 2.93 -6.29
CA LYS A 66 -16.01 3.51 -6.21
C LYS A 66 -16.88 2.60 -5.35
N PRO A 67 -17.49 3.09 -4.25
CA PRO A 67 -18.43 2.30 -3.48
C PRO A 67 -19.70 2.07 -4.31
N VAL A 68 -19.98 0.81 -4.62
CA VAL A 68 -21.17 0.40 -5.36
C VAL A 68 -21.90 -0.69 -4.58
N SER A 69 -23.23 -0.66 -4.61
CA SER A 69 -24.06 -1.73 -4.07
C SER A 69 -24.47 -2.65 -5.20
N ILE A 70 -23.96 -3.88 -5.20
CA ILE A 70 -24.31 -4.93 -6.16
C ILE A 70 -24.93 -6.12 -5.43
N ARG A 71 -25.81 -6.85 -6.11
CA ARG A 71 -26.33 -8.13 -5.61
C ARG A 71 -25.51 -9.25 -6.23
N LEU A 72 -25.10 -10.19 -5.40
CA LEU A 72 -24.40 -11.41 -5.78
C LEU A 72 -25.18 -12.59 -5.20
N ASP A 73 -25.09 -13.75 -5.84
CA ASP A 73 -25.72 -14.96 -5.34
C ASP A 73 -25.11 -15.38 -4.00
N SER A 74 -25.91 -16.05 -3.17
CA SER A 74 -25.52 -16.40 -1.81
C SER A 74 -24.35 -17.38 -1.77
N ASP A 75 -24.37 -18.38 -2.64
CA ASP A 75 -23.32 -19.38 -2.79
C ASP A 75 -21.97 -18.76 -3.20
N VAL A 76 -22.00 -17.76 -4.09
CA VAL A 76 -20.82 -17.00 -4.48
C VAL A 76 -20.24 -16.26 -3.27
N ILE A 77 -21.09 -15.58 -2.49
CA ILE A 77 -20.64 -14.86 -1.29
C ILE A 77 -20.03 -15.83 -0.28
N ASP A 78 -20.67 -16.97 -0.06
CA ASP A 78 -20.23 -17.96 0.93
C ASP A 78 -18.90 -18.59 0.52
N PHE A 79 -18.74 -18.95 -0.76
CA PHE A 79 -17.46 -19.42 -1.31
C PHE A 79 -16.31 -18.45 -1.03
N PHE A 80 -16.51 -17.14 -1.26
CA PHE A 80 -15.45 -16.16 -1.02
C PHE A 80 -15.20 -15.88 0.46
N LYS A 81 -16.21 -16.02 1.32
CA LYS A 81 -16.10 -15.88 2.77
C LYS A 81 -15.36 -17.06 3.41
N ASP A 82 -15.51 -18.27 2.88
CA ASP A 82 -14.80 -19.46 3.37
C ASP A 82 -13.27 -19.30 3.26
N ALA A 83 -12.80 -18.57 2.25
CA ALA A 83 -11.39 -18.18 2.11
C ALA A 83 -10.92 -17.10 3.11
N GLY A 84 -11.75 -16.73 4.10
CA GLY A 84 -11.41 -15.87 5.22
C GLY A 84 -11.51 -14.36 4.96
N LYS A 85 -10.82 -13.56 5.78
CA LYS A 85 -10.86 -12.08 5.69
C LYS A 85 -10.42 -11.60 4.29
N GLY A 86 -11.01 -10.48 3.83
CA GLY A 86 -10.66 -9.87 2.54
C GLY A 86 -11.42 -10.40 1.32
N TYR A 87 -12.54 -11.10 1.53
CA TYR A 87 -13.36 -11.65 0.45
C TYR A 87 -13.79 -10.60 -0.61
N GLN A 88 -14.14 -9.39 -0.18
CA GLN A 88 -14.47 -8.27 -1.09
C GLN A 88 -13.28 -7.87 -1.98
N THR A 89 -12.06 -7.88 -1.45
CA THR A 89 -10.85 -7.59 -2.22
C THR A 89 -10.61 -8.66 -3.28
N ARG A 90 -10.82 -9.95 -2.93
CA ARG A 90 -10.70 -11.07 -3.88
C ARG A 90 -11.72 -10.97 -5.02
N ILE A 91 -12.98 -10.68 -4.70
CA ILE A 91 -14.03 -10.44 -5.70
C ILE A 91 -13.58 -9.34 -6.68
N ASN A 92 -13.10 -8.21 -6.16
CA ASN A 92 -12.63 -7.11 -6.99
C ASN A 92 -11.41 -7.49 -7.88
N GLN A 93 -10.48 -8.29 -7.37
CA GLN A 93 -9.32 -8.76 -8.15
C GLN A 93 -9.74 -9.65 -9.33
N ILE A 94 -10.69 -10.56 -9.11
CA ILE A 94 -11.20 -11.43 -10.18
C ILE A 94 -11.93 -10.62 -11.25
N LEU A 95 -12.80 -9.69 -10.85
CA LEU A 95 -13.49 -8.79 -11.79
C LEU A 95 -12.50 -7.96 -12.61
N ARG A 96 -11.42 -7.47 -11.99
CA ARG A 96 -10.35 -6.76 -12.67
C ARG A 96 -9.61 -7.64 -13.68
N SER A 97 -9.23 -8.85 -13.28
CA SER A 97 -8.55 -9.79 -14.17
C SER A 97 -9.39 -10.14 -15.39
N TYR A 98 -10.70 -10.36 -15.19
CA TYR A 98 -11.64 -10.58 -16.29
C TYR A 98 -11.72 -9.37 -17.23
N MET A 99 -11.85 -8.16 -16.68
CA MET A 99 -11.87 -6.92 -17.47
C MET A 99 -10.59 -6.74 -18.30
N GLU A 100 -9.42 -6.96 -17.70
CA GLU A 100 -8.12 -6.84 -18.38
C GLU A 100 -7.94 -7.91 -19.47
N HIS A 101 -8.45 -9.12 -19.24
CA HIS A 101 -8.45 -10.16 -20.27
C HIS A 101 -9.32 -9.74 -21.46
N GLN A 102 -10.55 -9.26 -21.22
CA GLN A 102 -11.46 -8.82 -22.29
C GLN A 102 -10.89 -7.65 -23.10
N GLN A 103 -10.23 -6.68 -22.45
CA GLN A 103 -9.60 -5.53 -23.13
C GLN A 103 -8.40 -5.90 -23.99
N LYS A 104 -7.73 -7.03 -23.74
CA LYS A 104 -6.60 -7.50 -24.55
C LYS A 104 -7.03 -8.32 -25.76
N THR A 105 -8.24 -8.88 -25.75
CA THR A 105 -8.75 -9.76 -26.82
C THR A 105 -9.55 -8.99 -27.89
N GLY A 106 -9.99 -7.76 -27.61
CA GLY A 106 -10.60 -6.85 -28.58
C GLY A 106 -9.60 -5.83 -29.12
#